data_AF-A0A3D4TG40-F1
#
_entry.id   AF-A0A3D4TG40-F1
#
_cell.length_a   1.000
_cell.length_b   1.000
_cell.length_c   1.000
_cell.angle_alpha   90.00
_cell.angle_beta   90.00
_cell.angle_gamma   90.00
#
_symmetry.space_group_name_H-M   'P 1'
#
loop_
_entity.id
_entity.type
_entity.pdbx_description
1 polymer ?
#
loop_
_entity_poly.entity_id
_entity_poly.type
_entity_poly.pdbx_seq_one_letter_code
_entity_poly.pdbx_strand_id
1 'polypeptide(L)'
;MARKQWTPQTNLTEADLLSKEKKKWQLGFRRFVLEGSPSTEYAPYFGLDSKGIRDWLEAQFDADMHWENFGKLWQFEHVLPLAYLNLSDEADLRLGWHFINIRPERIDLPRERPGLQQIRQYFETLQQVSGFSVCAAMIERIAQIPDQPIAISEGQKQFLQSNSTELEAARSFDQADFLRLHEGSSIADLLLEKEILKKFG
;
A
#
# COMPACT_ATOMS: atom_id res chain seq x y z
N MET A 1 -12.17 -31.47 4.30
CA MET A 1 -12.36 -30.08 3.82
C MET A 1 -13.73 -29.60 4.30
N ALA A 2 -13.77 -28.65 5.24
CA ALA A 2 -15.02 -28.12 5.76
C ALA A 2 -15.73 -27.31 4.65
N ARG A 3 -16.93 -27.73 4.27
CA ARG A 3 -17.75 -27.06 3.26
C ARG A 3 -18.18 -25.70 3.85
N LYS A 4 -17.86 -24.60 3.16
CA LYS A 4 -18.26 -23.25 3.60
C LYS A 4 -19.78 -23.22 3.83
N GLN A 5 -20.20 -22.89 5.05
CA GLN A 5 -21.59 -22.69 5.39
C GLN A 5 -22.16 -21.54 4.57
N TRP A 6 -23.32 -21.76 3.97
CA TRP A 6 -24.05 -20.76 3.20
C TRP A 6 -24.49 -19.63 4.15
N THR A 7 -23.98 -18.42 3.93
CA THR A 7 -24.39 -17.22 4.68
C THR A 7 -25.54 -16.55 3.93
N PRO A 8 -26.74 -16.40 4.54
CA PRO A 8 -27.84 -15.66 3.93
C PRO A 8 -27.41 -14.23 3.58
N GLN A 9 -27.90 -13.69 2.46
CA GLN A 9 -27.55 -12.35 1.97
C GLN A 9 -27.90 -11.21 2.96
N THR A 10 -28.76 -11.47 3.95
CA THR A 10 -29.25 -10.51 4.94
C THR A 10 -28.25 -10.10 6.01
N ASN A 11 -27.06 -10.73 6.10
CA ASN A 11 -26.03 -10.45 7.12
C ASN A 11 -24.70 -9.97 6.53
N LEU A 12 -24.66 -9.47 5.29
CA LEU A 12 -23.42 -9.00 4.67
C LEU A 12 -23.12 -7.55 5.11
N THR A 13 -21.91 -7.33 5.60
CA THR A 13 -21.42 -5.97 5.84
C THR A 13 -21.09 -5.27 4.52
N GLU A 14 -21.02 -3.95 4.51
CA GLU A 14 -20.59 -3.17 3.35
C GLU A 14 -19.19 -3.59 2.87
N ALA A 15 -18.29 -3.90 3.80
CA ALA A 15 -16.96 -4.43 3.50
C ALA A 15 -17.02 -5.80 2.78
N ASP A 16 -17.97 -6.66 3.15
CA ASP A 16 -18.18 -7.95 2.47
C ASP A 16 -18.70 -7.77 1.04
N LEU A 17 -19.56 -6.77 0.81
CA LEU A 17 -20.08 -6.44 -0.51
C LEU A 17 -18.96 -5.91 -1.43
N LEU A 18 -18.18 -4.94 -0.95
CA LEU A 18 -17.02 -4.41 -1.68
C LEU A 18 -15.98 -5.50 -2.00
N SER A 19 -15.72 -6.41 -1.06
CA SER A 19 -14.81 -7.55 -1.26
C SER A 19 -15.32 -8.52 -2.33
N LYS A 20 -16.64 -8.78 -2.37
CA LYS A 20 -17.26 -9.61 -3.40
C LYS A 20 -17.21 -8.93 -4.76
N GLU A 21 -17.50 -7.63 -4.81
CA GLU A 21 -17.45 -6.84 -6.04
C GLU A 21 -16.05 -6.82 -6.62
N LYS A 22 -15.03 -6.51 -5.81
CA LYS A 22 -13.62 -6.60 -6.22
C LYS A 22 -13.28 -7.95 -6.84
N LYS A 23 -13.74 -9.06 -6.25
CA LYS A 23 -13.49 -10.40 -6.81
C LYS A 23 -14.17 -10.64 -8.15
N LYS A 24 -15.36 -10.07 -8.38
CA LYS A 24 -16.03 -10.13 -9.69
C LYS A 24 -15.20 -9.44 -10.75
N TRP A 25 -14.73 -8.23 -10.47
CA TRP A 25 -13.87 -7.48 -11.36
C TRP A 25 -12.53 -8.18 -11.65
N GLN A 26 -11.88 -8.74 -10.62
CA GLN A 26 -10.66 -9.54 -10.80
C GLN A 26 -10.89 -10.75 -11.72
N LEU A 27 -12.02 -11.45 -11.55
CA LEU A 27 -12.37 -12.57 -12.41
C LEU A 27 -12.68 -12.10 -13.84
N GLY A 28 -13.42 -11.00 -13.99
CA GLY A 28 -13.74 -10.38 -15.27
C GLY A 28 -12.48 -9.99 -16.05
N PHE A 29 -11.55 -9.30 -15.40
CA PHE A 29 -10.26 -8.93 -15.97
C PHE A 29 -9.43 -10.16 -16.36
N ARG A 30 -9.33 -11.15 -15.45
CA ARG A 30 -8.59 -12.38 -15.74
C ARG A 30 -9.13 -13.12 -16.96
N ARG A 31 -10.45 -13.28 -17.07
CA ARG A 31 -11.10 -13.92 -18.24
C ARG A 31 -10.86 -13.12 -19.52
N PHE A 32 -10.94 -11.79 -19.42
CA PHE A 32 -10.68 -10.90 -20.55
C PHE A 32 -9.26 -11.09 -21.09
N VAL A 33 -8.24 -11.11 -20.22
CA VAL A 33 -6.82 -11.16 -20.62
C VAL A 33 -6.34 -12.58 -20.94
N LEU A 34 -6.78 -13.60 -20.20
CA LEU A 34 -6.26 -14.96 -20.34
C LEU A 34 -7.10 -15.86 -21.24
N GLU A 35 -8.42 -15.70 -21.21
CA GLU A 35 -9.36 -16.60 -21.89
C GLU A 35 -9.91 -16.00 -23.19
N GLY A 36 -9.60 -14.73 -23.48
CA GLY A 36 -10.09 -14.02 -24.67
C GLY A 36 -11.62 -13.94 -24.75
N SER A 37 -12.30 -14.09 -23.60
CA SER A 37 -13.76 -14.15 -23.50
C SER A 37 -14.28 -12.88 -22.82
N PRO A 38 -14.44 -11.77 -23.56
CA PRO A 38 -14.78 -10.49 -22.97
C PRO A 38 -16.23 -10.48 -22.47
N SER A 39 -16.42 -10.12 -21.20
CA SER A 39 -17.72 -9.68 -20.72
C SER A 39 -18.01 -8.29 -21.25
N THR A 40 -19.17 -8.08 -21.87
CA THR A 40 -19.64 -6.75 -22.29
C THR A 40 -19.81 -5.79 -21.12
N GLU A 41 -20.00 -6.30 -19.91
CA GLU A 41 -20.11 -5.52 -18.68
C GLU A 41 -18.75 -4.95 -18.24
N TYR A 42 -17.68 -5.73 -18.30
CA TYR A 42 -16.37 -5.35 -17.73
C TYR A 42 -15.39 -4.79 -18.75
N ALA A 43 -15.41 -5.29 -19.99
CA ALA A 43 -14.46 -4.89 -21.04
C ALA A 43 -14.35 -3.37 -21.25
N PRO A 44 -15.44 -2.57 -21.20
CA PRO A 44 -15.36 -1.12 -21.40
C PRO A 44 -14.49 -0.35 -20.38
N TYR A 45 -14.12 -0.96 -19.26
CA TYR A 45 -13.35 -0.32 -18.19
C TYR A 45 -11.85 -0.52 -18.35
N PHE A 46 -11.42 -1.51 -19.14
CA PHE A 46 -10.01 -1.91 -19.20
C PHE A 46 -9.16 -1.04 -20.14
N GLY A 47 -9.80 -0.23 -21.01
CA GLY A 47 -9.14 0.78 -21.84
C GLY A 47 -8.42 0.26 -23.09
N LEU A 48 -8.22 -1.05 -23.21
CA LEU A 48 -7.67 -1.74 -24.38
C LEU A 48 -8.41 -3.05 -24.64
N ASP A 49 -8.24 -3.60 -25.84
CA ASP A 49 -8.65 -4.95 -26.13
C ASP A 49 -7.75 -5.99 -25.44
N SER A 50 -8.17 -7.26 -25.46
CA SER A 50 -7.42 -8.34 -24.79
C SER A 50 -5.97 -8.43 -25.28
N LYS A 51 -5.75 -8.27 -26.60
CA LYS A 51 -4.40 -8.29 -27.18
C LYS A 51 -3.56 -7.12 -26.69
N GLY A 52 -4.06 -5.89 -26.75
CA GLY A 52 -3.32 -4.71 -26.32
C GLY A 52 -2.94 -4.75 -24.85
N ILE A 53 -3.81 -5.28 -23.98
CA ILE A 53 -3.46 -5.47 -22.56
C ILE A 53 -2.35 -6.51 -22.39
N ARG A 54 -2.37 -7.60 -23.16
CA ARG A 54 -1.30 -8.60 -23.10
C ARG A 54 0.03 -8.02 -23.57
N ASP A 55 0.04 -7.29 -24.68
CA ASP A 55 1.24 -6.62 -25.20
C ASP A 55 1.80 -5.63 -24.15
N TRP A 56 0.92 -4.88 -23.47
CA TRP A 56 1.29 -3.94 -22.40
C TRP A 56 1.92 -4.64 -21.19
N LEU A 57 1.37 -5.78 -20.76
CA LEU A 57 1.88 -6.56 -19.63
C LEU A 57 3.20 -7.26 -19.97
N GLU A 58 3.32 -7.81 -21.18
CA GLU A 58 4.55 -8.44 -21.67
C GLU A 58 5.72 -7.45 -21.74
N ALA A 59 5.45 -6.18 -22.10
CA ALA A 59 6.46 -5.13 -22.10
C ALA A 59 7.05 -4.83 -20.70
N GLN A 60 6.42 -5.34 -19.63
CA GLN A 60 6.85 -5.17 -18.25
C GLN A 60 7.43 -6.46 -17.63
N PHE A 61 7.45 -7.57 -18.38
CA PHE A 61 8.00 -8.83 -17.90
C PHE A 61 9.51 -8.75 -17.67
N ASP A 62 9.97 -9.40 -16.60
CA ASP A 62 11.37 -9.74 -16.45
C ASP A 62 11.72 -11.01 -17.27
N ALA A 63 12.96 -11.46 -17.18
CA ALA A 63 13.45 -12.61 -17.95
C ALA A 63 12.74 -13.94 -17.63
N ASP A 64 12.12 -14.07 -16.45
CA ASP A 64 11.48 -15.30 -15.99
C ASP A 64 9.95 -15.26 -16.14
N MET A 65 9.35 -14.08 -16.31
CA MET A 65 7.90 -13.95 -16.45
C MET A 65 7.41 -14.36 -17.84
N HIS A 66 6.40 -15.24 -17.86
CA HIS A 66 5.67 -15.58 -19.08
C HIS A 66 4.25 -16.06 -18.73
N TRP A 67 3.34 -16.11 -19.71
CA TRP A 67 1.93 -16.41 -19.43
C TRP A 67 1.67 -17.77 -18.79
N GLU A 68 2.48 -18.79 -19.09
CA GLU A 68 2.31 -20.14 -18.54
C GLU A 68 2.61 -20.23 -17.04
N ASN A 69 3.36 -19.26 -16.49
CA ASN A 69 3.68 -19.19 -15.06
C ASN A 69 2.86 -18.13 -14.29
N PHE A 70 1.82 -17.58 -14.91
CA PHE A 70 0.82 -16.75 -14.23
C PHE A 70 0.16 -17.50 -13.05
N GLY A 71 0.03 -16.82 -11.91
CA GLY A 71 -0.48 -17.37 -10.66
C GLY A 71 0.50 -18.29 -9.92
N LYS A 72 1.66 -18.59 -10.52
CA LYS A 72 2.77 -19.32 -9.87
C LYS A 72 3.93 -18.39 -9.56
N LEU A 73 4.40 -17.64 -10.56
CA LEU A 73 5.53 -16.72 -10.43
C LEU A 73 5.08 -15.27 -10.28
N TRP A 74 4.06 -14.87 -11.04
CA TRP A 74 3.56 -13.50 -11.06
C TRP A 74 2.04 -13.45 -11.13
N GLN A 75 1.46 -12.30 -10.78
CA GLN A 75 0.02 -12.03 -10.83
C GLN A 75 -0.26 -10.59 -11.29
N PHE A 76 -1.52 -10.28 -11.57
CA PHE A 76 -1.93 -8.90 -11.78
C PHE A 76 -1.95 -8.14 -10.45
N GLU A 77 -1.39 -6.94 -10.45
CA GLU A 77 -1.43 -6.02 -9.32
C GLU A 77 -1.77 -4.61 -9.80
N HIS A 78 -2.36 -3.81 -8.91
CA HIS A 78 -2.66 -2.42 -9.22
C HIS A 78 -1.51 -1.51 -8.85
N VAL A 79 -1.17 -0.55 -9.72
CA VAL A 79 -0.14 0.46 -9.43
C VAL A 79 -0.61 1.40 -8.32
N LEU A 80 -1.79 2.01 -8.49
CA LEU A 80 -2.56 2.64 -7.42
C LEU A 80 -3.50 1.60 -6.80
N PRO A 81 -3.31 1.24 -5.52
CA PRO A 81 -4.18 0.27 -4.85
C PRO A 81 -5.66 0.71 -4.90
N LEU A 82 -6.55 -0.21 -5.24
CA LEU A 82 -8.00 0.04 -5.27
C LEU A 82 -8.57 0.55 -3.92
N ALA A 83 -7.86 0.38 -2.81
CA ALA A 83 -8.26 0.90 -1.51
C ALA A 83 -8.27 2.45 -1.44
N TYR A 84 -7.60 3.13 -2.39
CA TYR A 84 -7.63 4.58 -2.52
C TYR A 84 -8.75 5.08 -3.44
N LEU A 85 -9.53 4.17 -4.04
CA LEU A 85 -10.57 4.47 -5.01
C LEU A 85 -11.94 4.07 -4.46
N ASN A 86 -12.96 4.88 -4.75
CA ASN A 86 -14.34 4.57 -4.47
C ASN A 86 -14.91 3.72 -5.60
N LEU A 87 -14.97 2.40 -5.44
CA LEU A 87 -15.45 1.48 -6.48
C LEU A 87 -16.95 1.61 -6.80
N SER A 88 -17.71 2.35 -5.98
CA SER A 88 -19.11 2.71 -6.28
C SER A 88 -19.23 3.94 -7.19
N ASP A 89 -18.14 4.69 -7.38
CA ASP A 89 -18.06 5.80 -8.33
C ASP A 89 -17.51 5.30 -9.67
N GLU A 90 -18.23 5.62 -10.75
CA GLU A 90 -17.93 5.14 -12.09
C GLU A 90 -16.57 5.62 -12.62
N ALA A 91 -16.15 6.84 -12.25
CA ALA A 91 -14.87 7.39 -12.69
C ALA A 91 -13.70 6.69 -11.97
N ASP A 92 -13.80 6.52 -10.65
CA ASP A 92 -12.83 5.77 -9.85
C ASP A 92 -12.77 4.30 -10.27
N LEU A 93 -13.89 3.69 -10.62
CA LEU A 93 -13.94 2.32 -11.12
C LEU A 93 -13.22 2.17 -12.47
N ARG A 94 -13.43 3.12 -13.39
CA ARG A 94 -12.71 3.17 -14.68
C ARG A 94 -11.22 3.36 -14.48
N LEU A 95 -10.80 4.32 -13.65
CA LEU A 95 -9.38 4.53 -13.34
C LEU A 95 -8.76 3.28 -12.71
N GLY A 96 -9.47 2.67 -11.76
CA GLY A 96 -9.04 1.48 -11.04
C GLY A 96 -8.71 0.31 -11.96
N TRP A 97 -9.59 0.03 -12.93
CA TRP A 97 -9.47 -1.14 -13.82
C TRP A 97 -8.84 -0.85 -15.19
N HIS A 98 -8.49 0.39 -15.47
CA HIS A 98 -7.79 0.76 -16.70
C HIS A 98 -6.41 0.09 -16.77
N PHE A 99 -5.99 -0.35 -17.96
CA PHE A 99 -4.74 -1.10 -18.15
C PHE A 99 -3.49 -0.37 -17.60
N ILE A 100 -3.46 0.97 -17.64
CA ILE A 100 -2.33 1.77 -17.11
C ILE A 100 -2.12 1.59 -15.60
N ASN A 101 -3.19 1.21 -14.89
CA ASN A 101 -3.17 0.97 -13.44
C ASN A 101 -2.89 -0.50 -13.11
N ILE A 102 -2.66 -1.37 -14.10
CA ILE A 102 -2.43 -2.80 -13.88
C ILE A 102 -1.05 -3.18 -14.39
N ARG A 103 -0.30 -3.91 -13.56
CA ARG A 103 1.06 -4.38 -13.85
C ARG A 103 1.24 -5.85 -13.47
N PRO A 104 2.24 -6.56 -14.04
CA PRO A 104 2.69 -7.82 -13.48
C PRO A 104 3.44 -7.58 -12.17
N GLU A 105 3.20 -8.42 -11.17
CA GLU A 105 3.85 -8.38 -9.86
C GLU A 105 4.32 -9.79 -9.48
N ARG A 106 5.57 -9.90 -9.02
CA ARG A 106 6.13 -11.17 -8.54
C ARG A 106 5.46 -11.63 -7.25
N ILE A 107 5.15 -12.91 -7.18
CA ILE A 107 4.55 -13.55 -6.01
C ILE A 107 5.64 -14.05 -5.05
N ASP A 108 6.79 -14.44 -5.60
CA ASP A 108 7.92 -15.04 -4.89
C ASP A 108 8.85 -14.03 -4.22
N LEU A 109 8.69 -12.73 -4.50
CA LEU A 109 9.44 -11.66 -3.87
C LEU A 109 8.63 -10.94 -2.78
N PRO A 110 9.29 -10.33 -1.79
CA PRO A 110 8.64 -9.42 -0.85
C PRO A 110 7.93 -8.30 -1.60
N ARG A 111 6.69 -8.01 -1.21
CA ARG A 111 5.92 -6.91 -1.79
C ARG A 111 6.38 -5.58 -1.22
N GLU A 112 7.10 -4.81 -2.03
CA GLU A 112 7.33 -3.40 -1.78
C GLU A 112 6.13 -2.60 -2.29
N ARG A 113 5.46 -1.88 -1.39
CA ARG A 113 4.36 -0.99 -1.77
C ARG A 113 4.92 0.41 -2.00
N PRO A 114 4.89 0.94 -3.23
CA PRO A 114 5.32 2.30 -3.49
C PRO A 114 4.41 3.27 -2.73
N GLY A 115 5.01 4.33 -2.19
CA GLY A 115 4.26 5.45 -1.62
C GLY A 115 3.49 6.22 -2.70
N LEU A 116 2.49 6.99 -2.29
CA LEU A 116 1.63 7.77 -3.21
C LEU A 116 2.45 8.68 -4.14
N GLN A 117 3.55 9.25 -3.66
CA GLN A 117 4.44 10.08 -4.48
C GLN A 117 5.10 9.29 -5.62
N GLN A 118 5.57 8.08 -5.36
CA GLN A 118 6.20 7.21 -6.36
C GLN A 118 5.17 6.73 -7.39
N ILE A 119 3.96 6.38 -6.92
CA ILE A 119 2.82 6.03 -7.78
C ILE A 119 2.46 7.22 -8.68
N ARG A 120 2.41 8.44 -8.14
CA ARG A 120 2.15 9.65 -8.91
C ARG A 120 3.21 9.88 -10.00
N GLN A 121 4.50 9.75 -9.65
CA GLN A 121 5.61 9.88 -10.61
C GLN A 121 5.53 8.87 -11.75
N TYR A 122 5.07 7.65 -11.47
CA TYR A 122 4.80 6.65 -12.52
C TYR A 122 3.77 7.16 -13.53
N PHE A 123 2.63 7.70 -13.07
CA PHE A 123 1.60 8.23 -13.98
C PHE A 123 2.03 9.53 -14.69
N GLU A 124 2.80 10.40 -14.02
CA GLU A 124 3.41 11.59 -14.65
C GLU A 124 4.34 11.19 -15.80
N THR A 125 5.15 10.13 -15.61
CA THR A 125 6.02 9.60 -16.65
C THR A 125 5.22 9.04 -17.82
N LEU A 126 4.16 8.24 -17.54
CA LEU A 126 3.27 7.74 -18.59
C LEU A 126 2.62 8.89 -19.37
N GLN A 127 2.14 9.92 -18.69
CA GLN A 127 1.54 11.10 -19.32
C GLN A 127 2.55 11.83 -20.21
N GLN A 128 3.77 12.03 -19.74
CA GLN A 128 4.82 12.74 -20.47
C GLN A 128 5.20 12.01 -21.76
N VAL A 129 5.27 10.68 -21.73
CA VAL A 129 5.65 9.85 -22.89
C VAL A 129 4.51 9.70 -23.89
N SER A 130 3.28 9.50 -23.41
CA SER A 130 2.14 9.13 -24.27
C SER A 130 1.21 10.29 -24.62
N GLY A 131 1.21 11.37 -23.84
CA GLY A 131 0.20 12.43 -23.90
C GLY A 131 -1.21 11.96 -23.48
N PHE A 132 -1.36 10.77 -22.90
CA PHE A 132 -2.66 10.16 -22.68
C PHE A 132 -3.42 10.81 -21.50
N SER A 133 -4.58 11.38 -21.78
CA SER A 133 -5.37 12.16 -20.81
C SER A 133 -5.83 11.37 -19.59
N VAL A 134 -5.99 10.04 -19.71
CA VAL A 134 -6.35 9.18 -18.57
C VAL A 134 -5.26 9.20 -17.48
N CYS A 135 -3.99 9.39 -17.85
CA CYS A 135 -2.91 9.57 -16.88
C CYS A 135 -3.10 10.87 -16.08
N ALA A 136 -3.55 11.95 -16.74
CA ALA A 136 -3.86 13.22 -16.07
C ALA A 136 -4.96 13.04 -15.00
N ALA A 137 -6.04 12.33 -15.35
CA ALA A 137 -7.12 12.04 -14.44
C ALA A 137 -6.66 11.19 -13.24
N MET A 138 -5.77 10.22 -13.46
CA MET A 138 -5.17 9.44 -12.38
C MET A 138 -4.30 10.30 -11.46
N ILE A 139 -3.48 11.20 -12.01
CA ILE A 139 -2.63 12.12 -11.23
C ILE A 139 -3.48 13.07 -10.37
N GLU A 140 -4.53 13.64 -10.97
CA GLU A 140 -5.49 14.48 -10.25
C GLU A 140 -6.16 13.70 -9.12
N ARG A 141 -6.58 12.46 -9.39
CA ARG A 141 -7.21 11.61 -8.38
C ARG A 141 -6.28 11.32 -7.21
N ILE A 142 -5.01 11.02 -7.48
CA ILE A 142 -3.99 10.80 -6.44
C ILE A 142 -3.78 12.05 -5.60
N ALA A 143 -3.79 13.25 -6.21
CA ALA A 143 -3.64 14.51 -5.49
C ALA A 143 -4.81 14.81 -4.52
N GLN A 144 -5.96 14.17 -4.70
CA GLN A 144 -7.12 14.27 -3.81
C GLN A 144 -7.11 13.23 -2.68
N ILE A 145 -6.17 12.28 -2.67
CA ILE A 145 -6.03 11.32 -1.58
C ILE A 145 -5.46 12.08 -0.37
N PRO A 146 -6.18 12.15 0.76
CA PRO A 146 -5.68 12.87 1.92
C PRO A 146 -4.46 12.14 2.48
N ASP A 147 -3.38 12.91 2.73
CA ASP A 147 -2.33 12.44 3.62
C ASP A 147 -2.98 12.18 4.98
N GLN A 148 -2.96 10.94 5.45
CA GLN A 148 -3.32 10.66 6.84
C GLN A 148 -2.10 10.98 7.69
N PRO A 149 -2.05 12.11 8.41
CA PRO A 149 -0.93 12.37 9.29
C PRO A 149 -0.89 11.27 10.34
N ILE A 150 0.29 10.72 10.58
CA ILE A 150 0.51 9.80 11.70
C ILE A 150 0.42 10.64 12.98
N ALA A 151 -0.76 10.70 13.58
CA ALA A 151 -0.98 11.40 14.82
C ALA A 151 -0.48 10.55 16.00
N ILE A 152 0.22 11.17 16.94
CA ILE A 152 0.51 10.55 18.24
C ILE A 152 -0.77 10.51 19.10
N SER A 153 -0.99 9.40 19.79
CA SER A 153 -2.11 9.21 20.70
C SER A 153 -2.01 10.13 21.92
N GLU A 154 -3.12 10.34 22.61
CA GLU A 154 -3.12 11.18 23.83
C GLU A 154 -2.22 10.60 24.92
N GLY A 155 -2.18 9.27 25.05
CA GLY A 155 -1.25 8.59 25.97
C GLY A 155 0.22 8.81 25.59
N GLN A 156 0.54 8.84 24.29
CA GLN A 156 1.90 9.19 23.83
C GLN A 156 2.26 10.64 24.16
N LYS A 157 1.33 11.59 23.98
CA LYS A 157 1.55 12.99 24.36
C LYS A 157 1.82 13.13 25.86
N GLN A 158 0.98 12.50 26.68
CA GLN A 158 1.14 12.54 28.14
C GLN A 158 2.46 11.91 28.58
N PHE A 159 2.86 10.78 27.98
CA PHE A 159 4.15 10.18 28.24
C PHE A 159 5.30 11.14 27.93
N LEU A 160 5.31 11.74 26.73
CA LEU A 160 6.37 12.69 26.32
C LEU A 160 6.42 13.91 27.24
N GLN A 161 5.27 14.46 27.63
CA GLN A 161 5.20 15.61 28.53
C GLN A 161 5.74 15.27 29.92
N SER A 162 5.27 14.17 30.52
CA SER A 162 5.63 13.76 31.88
C SER A 162 7.09 13.33 32.00
N ASN A 163 7.72 12.85 30.92
CA ASN A 163 9.09 12.33 30.94
C ASN A 163 10.09 13.23 30.20
N SER A 164 9.70 14.42 29.76
CA SER A 164 10.52 15.29 28.89
C SER A 164 11.93 15.57 29.42
N THR A 165 12.07 15.92 30.70
CA THR A 165 13.36 16.18 31.35
C THR A 165 14.26 14.94 31.35
N GLU A 166 13.69 13.78 31.66
CA GLU A 166 14.40 12.50 31.73
C GLU A 166 14.86 12.03 30.33
N LEU A 167 13.98 12.18 29.34
CA LEU A 167 14.29 11.87 27.94
C LEU A 167 15.44 12.75 27.42
N GLU A 168 15.48 14.03 27.79
CA GLU A 168 16.57 14.92 27.39
C GLU A 168 17.88 14.59 28.11
N ALA A 169 17.81 14.26 29.41
CA ALA A 169 18.96 13.82 30.19
C ALA A 169 19.62 12.55 29.63
N ALA A 170 18.81 11.59 29.18
CA ALA A 170 19.26 10.33 28.61
C ALA A 170 20.12 10.49 27.34
N ARG A 171 20.13 11.66 26.69
CA ARG A 171 21.04 11.95 25.57
C ARG A 171 22.52 11.95 25.98
N SER A 172 22.80 12.20 27.24
CA SER A 172 24.16 12.22 27.81
C SER A 172 24.60 10.86 28.35
N PHE A 173 23.75 9.85 28.24
CA PHE A 173 23.98 8.53 28.81
C PHE A 173 24.75 7.65 27.84
N ASP A 174 25.68 6.88 28.37
CA ASP A 174 26.44 5.87 27.64
C ASP A 174 25.87 4.47 27.88
N GLN A 175 26.54 3.46 27.35
CA GLN A 175 26.11 2.07 27.48
C GLN A 175 25.98 1.62 28.95
N ALA A 176 26.89 2.05 29.84
CA ALA A 176 26.89 1.65 31.23
C ALA A 176 25.70 2.28 31.99
N ASP A 177 25.37 3.54 31.68
CA ASP A 177 24.20 4.20 32.24
C ASP A 177 22.90 3.48 31.86
N PHE A 178 22.75 3.08 30.58
CA PHE A 178 21.56 2.35 30.13
C PHE A 178 21.44 0.95 30.75
N LEU A 179 22.56 0.26 30.98
CA LEU A 179 22.58 -1.01 31.73
C LEU A 179 22.08 -0.81 33.15
N ARG A 180 22.56 0.23 33.84
CA ARG A 180 22.14 0.55 35.20
C ARG A 180 20.67 0.97 35.27
N LEU A 181 20.16 1.71 34.28
CA LEU A 181 18.74 2.00 34.15
C LEU A 181 17.92 0.71 34.01
N HIS A 182 18.39 -0.23 33.20
CA HIS A 182 17.72 -1.52 33.02
C HIS A 182 17.70 -2.35 34.30
N GLU A 183 18.75 -2.24 35.12
CA GLU A 183 18.86 -2.87 36.44
C GLU A 183 18.01 -2.19 37.53
N GLY A 184 17.33 -1.08 37.20
CA GLY A 184 16.39 -0.38 38.07
C GLY A 184 16.92 0.89 38.72
N SER A 185 18.10 1.38 38.33
CA SER A 185 18.57 2.71 38.75
C SER A 185 17.65 3.80 38.19
N SER A 186 17.40 4.85 38.97
CA SER A 186 16.63 6.00 38.46
C SER A 186 17.53 6.93 37.63
N ILE A 187 16.93 7.66 36.69
CA ILE A 187 17.64 8.68 35.90
C ILE A 187 18.19 9.79 36.82
N ALA A 188 17.45 10.15 37.87
CA ALA A 188 17.88 11.15 38.85
C ALA A 188 19.17 10.73 39.58
N ASP A 189 19.27 9.47 39.98
CA ASP A 189 20.46 8.95 40.68
C ASP A 189 21.70 8.96 39.78
N LEU A 190 21.54 8.52 38.53
CA LEU A 190 22.63 8.49 37.55
C LEU A 190 23.13 9.91 37.22
N LEU A 191 22.22 10.87 37.08
CA LEU A 191 22.57 12.28 36.85
C LEU A 191 23.33 12.88 38.04
N LEU A 192 22.86 12.62 39.27
CA LEU A 192 23.50 13.11 40.48
C LEU A 192 24.92 12.55 40.61
N GLU A 193 25.10 11.25 40.36
CA GLU A 193 26.40 10.59 40.40
C GLU A 193 27.37 11.21 39.38
N LYS A 194 26.91 11.45 38.15
CA LYS A 194 27.70 12.14 37.12
C LYS A 194 28.07 13.57 37.51
N GLU A 195 27.17 14.33 38.13
CA GLU A 195 27.49 15.66 38.64
C GLU A 195 28.54 15.64 39.75
N ILE A 196 28.45 14.68 40.67
CA ILE A 196 29.43 14.51 41.76
C ILE A 196 30.79 14.15 41.18
N LEU A 197 30.86 13.17 40.27
CA LEU A 197 32.11 12.79 39.61
C LEU A 197 32.75 13.95 38.86
N LYS A 198 31.95 14.83 38.23
CA LYS A 198 32.46 16.02 37.54
C LYS A 198 32.99 17.11 38.48
N LYS A 199 32.50 17.18 39.73
CA LYS A 199 32.93 18.17 40.73
C LYS A 199 34.16 17.73 41.53
N PHE A 200 34.40 16.42 41.63
CA PHE A 200 35.40 15.84 42.53
C PHE A 200 36.43 14.91 41.86
N GLY A 201 36.25 14.59 40.57
CA GLY A 201 37.26 13.94 39.72
C GLY A 201 38.02 14.97 38.89
#